data_AF-A0A949I7Z6-F1
#
_entry.id   AF-A0A949I7Z6-F1
#
_cell.length_a   1.000
_cell.length_b   1.000
_cell.length_c   1.000
_cell.angle_alpha   90.00
_cell.angle_beta   90.00
_cell.angle_gamma   90.00
#
_symmetry.space_group_name_H-M   'P 1'
#
loop_
_entity.id
_entity.type
_entity.pdbx_description
1 polymer ?
#
loop_
_entity_poly.entity_id
_entity_poly.type
_entity_poly.pdbx_seq_one_letter_code
_entity_poly.pdbx_strand_id
1 'polypeptide(L)'
;MYLVDTNVISARAPSRVPLPDLAAWMDAHSADLFLSTVTIAEIEDGIAKANREGATRKARDLTAWLETVLHLYAARILPFDLA
;
A
#
# COMPACT_ATOMS: atom_id res chain seq x y z
N MET A 1 -13.18 2.90 -11.89
CA MET A 1 -12.49 3.60 -10.79
C MET A 1 -12.78 2.93 -9.46
N TYR A 2 -11.73 2.55 -8.72
CA TYR A 2 -11.79 1.88 -7.43
C TYR A 2 -10.84 2.59 -6.45
N LEU A 3 -11.36 2.94 -5.26
CA LEU A 3 -10.51 3.32 -4.14
C LEU A 3 -10.10 2.06 -3.39
N VAL A 4 -8.80 1.80 -3.32
CA VAL A 4 -8.25 0.57 -2.77
C VAL A 4 -7.90 0.80 -1.29
N ASP A 5 -8.44 -0.07 -0.44
CA ASP A 5 -8.17 -0.07 0.99
C ASP A 5 -6.79 -0.71 1.30
N THR A 6 -6.28 -0.45 2.50
CA THR A 6 -4.98 -0.88 3.02
C THR A 6 -4.84 -2.40 3.00
N ASN A 7 -5.90 -3.15 3.29
CA ASN A 7 -5.87 -4.61 3.25
C ASN A 7 -5.58 -5.16 1.84
N VAL A 8 -6.14 -4.54 0.79
CA VAL A 8 -5.98 -4.96 -0.60
C VAL A 8 -4.59 -4.59 -1.10
N ILE A 9 -4.14 -3.34 -0.90
CA ILE A 9 -2.81 -2.94 -1.35
C ILE A 9 -1.71 -3.68 -0.57
N SER A 10 -1.90 -3.89 0.73
CA SER A 10 -0.92 -4.60 1.56
C SER A 10 -0.82 -6.08 1.25
N ALA A 11 -1.79 -6.68 0.53
CA ALA A 11 -1.70 -8.07 0.06
C ALA A 11 -0.50 -8.31 -0.87
N ARG A 12 0.03 -7.25 -1.52
CA ARG A 12 1.25 -7.31 -2.35
C ARG A 12 2.54 -6.92 -1.62
N ALA A 13 2.50 -6.73 -0.29
CA ALA A 13 3.67 -6.38 0.49
C ALA A 13 4.66 -7.56 0.65
N PRO A 14 5.97 -7.32 0.83
CA PRO A 14 7.04 -8.35 0.78
C PRO A 14 6.92 -9.53 1.76
N SER A 15 6.03 -9.45 2.76
CA SER A 15 5.81 -10.49 3.78
C SER A 15 4.43 -11.14 3.73
N ARG A 16 3.62 -10.87 2.70
CA ARG A 16 2.29 -11.47 2.56
C ARG A 16 2.32 -12.70 1.67
N VAL A 17 1.42 -13.64 1.97
CA VAL A 17 1.14 -14.76 1.08
C VAL A 17 0.54 -14.20 -0.21
N PRO A 18 1.10 -14.52 -1.40
CA PRO A 18 0.54 -14.08 -2.66
C PRO A 18 -0.90 -14.56 -2.82
N LEU A 19 -1.77 -13.67 -3.31
CA LEU A 19 -3.15 -13.97 -3.68
C LEU A 19 -3.28 -13.82 -5.21
N PRO A 20 -3.13 -14.90 -5.99
CA PRO A 20 -3.05 -14.83 -7.45
C PRO A 20 -4.28 -14.16 -8.09
N ASP A 21 -5.48 -14.50 -7.62
CA ASP A 21 -6.72 -13.95 -8.17
C ASP A 21 -6.84 -12.45 -7.87
N LEU A 22 -6.42 -12.02 -6.68
CA LEU A 22 -6.38 -10.61 -6.32
C LEU A 22 -5.33 -9.86 -7.14
N ALA A 23 -4.15 -10.44 -7.33
CA ALA A 23 -3.10 -9.86 -8.17
C ALA A 23 -3.58 -9.69 -9.62
N ALA A 24 -4.21 -10.72 -10.19
CA ALA A 24 -4.78 -10.67 -11.53
C ALA A 24 -5.87 -9.59 -11.65
N TRP A 25 -6.74 -9.47 -10.65
CA TRP A 25 -7.76 -8.42 -10.60
C TRP A 25 -7.13 -7.02 -10.53
N MET A 26 -6.10 -6.83 -9.68
CA MET A 26 -5.41 -5.54 -9.56
C MET A 26 -4.70 -5.15 -10.85
N ASP A 27 -4.05 -6.11 -11.53
CA ASP A 27 -3.35 -5.87 -12.79
C ASP A 27 -4.36 -5.51 -13.90
N ALA A 28 -5.50 -6.21 -13.97
CA ALA A 28 -6.58 -5.95 -14.92
C ALA A 28 -7.24 -4.57 -14.75
N HIS A 29 -7.32 -4.05 -13.53
CA HIS A 29 -7.92 -2.74 -13.22
C HIS A 29 -6.88 -1.66 -12.92
N SER A 30 -5.60 -1.93 -13.21
CA SER A 30 -4.47 -1.11 -12.74
C SER A 30 -4.58 0.38 -13.07
N ALA A 31 -5.17 0.75 -14.21
CA ALA A 31 -5.39 2.15 -14.60
C ALA A 31 -6.45 2.88 -13.75
N ASP A 32 -7.38 2.12 -13.18
CA ASP A 32 -8.54 2.62 -12.44
C ASP A 32 -8.41 2.51 -10.91
N LEU A 33 -7.27 2.04 -10.41
CA LEU A 33 -7.00 1.93 -8.97
C LEU A 33 -6.45 3.24 -8.40
N PHE A 34 -7.02 3.67 -7.29
CA PHE A 34 -6.63 4.86 -6.53
C PHE A 34 -6.33 4.48 -5.08
N LEU A 35 -5.46 5.25 -4.42
CA LEU A 35 -5.15 5.11 -3.01
C LEU A 35 -5.57 6.38 -2.26
N SER A 36 -5.99 6.25 -1.01
CA SER A 36 -6.20 7.40 -0.13
C SER A 36 -4.91 7.77 0.59
N THR A 37 -4.70 9.06 0.88
CA THR A 37 -3.66 9.47 1.85
C THR A 37 -3.84 8.80 3.22
N VAL A 38 -5.06 8.40 3.59
CA VAL A 38 -5.34 7.63 4.83
C VAL A 38 -4.72 6.23 4.75
N THR A 39 -4.88 5.54 3.62
CA THR A 39 -4.24 4.23 3.38
C THR A 39 -2.72 4.31 3.47
N ILE A 40 -2.12 5.40 2.96
CA ILE A 40 -0.68 5.63 3.12
C ILE A 40 -0.31 5.78 4.60
N ALA A 41 -1.05 6.60 5.35
CA ALA A 41 -0.79 6.82 6.77
C ALA A 41 -0.91 5.53 7.62
N GLU A 42 -1.86 4.65 7.30
CA GLU A 42 -1.99 3.35 7.97
C GLU A 42 -0.79 2.43 7.72
N ILE A 43 -0.23 2.44 6.51
CA ILE A 43 0.98 1.68 6.19
C ILE A 43 2.18 2.26 6.95
N GLU A 44 2.32 3.58 6.99
CA GLU A 44 3.38 4.26 7.73
C GLU A 44 3.32 3.96 9.24
N ASP A 45 2.14 3.97 9.86
CA ASP A 45 2.00 3.55 11.26
C ASP A 45 2.37 2.08 11.44
N GLY A 46 2.01 1.21 10.50
CA GLY A 46 2.43 -0.19 10.49
C GLY A 46 3.96 -0.36 10.45
N ILE A 47 4.66 0.45 9.64
CA ILE A 47 6.13 0.48 9.58
C ILE A 47 6.71 1.01 10.90
N ALA A 48 6.16 2.09 11.44
CA ALA A 48 6.60 2.67 12.70
C ALA A 48 6.42 1.68 13.86
N LYS A 49 5.31 0.95 13.90
CA LYS A 49 5.06 -0.13 14.85
C LYS A 49 6.09 -1.25 14.72
N ALA A 50 6.38 -1.72 13.50
CA ALA A 50 7.39 -2.75 13.27
C ALA A 50 8.78 -2.32 13.77
N ASN A 51 9.14 -1.04 13.61
CA ASN A 51 10.37 -0.48 14.18
C ASN A 51 10.38 -0.51 15.72
N ARG A 52 9.28 -0.08 16.37
CA ARG A 52 9.15 -0.12 17.84
C ARG A 52 9.25 -1.54 18.42
N GLU A 53 8.77 -2.53 17.67
CA GLU A 53 8.81 -3.94 18.05
C GLU A 53 10.16 -4.62 17.72
N GLY A 54 11.15 -3.88 17.19
CA GLY A 54 12.46 -4.42 16.85
C GLY A 54 12.49 -5.25 15.55
N ALA A 55 11.40 -5.28 14.78
CA ALA A 55 11.31 -5.95 13.49
C ALA A 55 11.93 -5.09 12.36
N THR A 56 13.17 -4.65 12.56
CA THR A 56 13.86 -3.66 11.72
C THR A 56 14.00 -4.07 10.26
N ARG A 57 14.28 -5.34 9.98
CA ARG A 57 14.30 -5.88 8.60
C ARG A 57 12.94 -5.72 7.92
N LYS A 58 11.86 -6.15 8.58
CA LYS A 58 10.50 -6.05 8.07
C LYS A 58 10.11 -4.59 7.82
N ALA A 59 10.42 -3.70 8.76
CA ALA A 59 10.12 -2.28 8.62
C ALA A 59 10.84 -1.66 7.42
N ARG A 60 12.13 -1.97 7.23
CA ARG A 60 12.90 -1.51 6.07
C ARG A 60 12.33 -2.03 4.75
N ASP A 61 12.02 -3.32 4.68
CA ASP A 61 11.48 -3.93 3.46
C ASP A 61 10.09 -3.36 3.12
N LEU A 62 9.25 -3.09 4.13
CA LEU A 62 7.98 -2.38 3.96
C LEU A 62 8.16 -0.91 3.53
N THR A 63 9.20 -0.23 4.02
CA THR A 63 9.51 1.16 3.63
C THR A 63 9.85 1.24 2.15
N ALA A 64 10.79 0.39 1.68
CA ALA A 64 11.16 0.35 0.26
C ALA A 64 9.98 -0.04 -0.64
N TRP A 65 9.11 -0.93 -0.15
CA TRP A 65 7.87 -1.26 -0.85
C TRP A 65 6.90 -0.06 -0.92
N LEU A 66 6.70 0.67 0.17
CA LEU A 66 5.84 1.86 0.19
C LEU A 66 6.38 2.94 -0.76
N GLU A 67 7.68 3.18 -0.80
CA GLU A 67 8.30 4.11 -1.77
C GLU A 67 7.97 3.72 -3.22
N THR A 68 8.02 2.41 -3.53
CA THR A 68 7.63 1.90 -4.84
C THR A 68 6.14 2.13 -5.13
N VAL A 69 5.27 1.90 -4.15
CA VAL A 69 3.83 2.16 -4.27
C VAL A 69 3.56 3.65 -4.53
N LEU A 70 4.18 4.53 -3.75
CA LEU A 70 4.05 5.99 -3.92
C LEU A 70 4.50 6.44 -5.30
N HIS A 71 5.60 5.87 -5.82
CA HIS A 71 6.06 6.15 -7.18
C HIS A 71 5.05 5.72 -8.26
N LEU A 72 4.50 4.51 -8.16
CA LEU A 72 3.57 3.95 -9.14
C LEU A 72 2.17 4.60 -9.12
N TYR A 73 1.76 5.10 -7.95
CA TYR A 73 0.44 5.67 -7.72
C TYR A 73 0.46 7.20 -7.57
N ALA A 74 1.58 7.89 -7.81
CA ALA A 74 1.73 9.33 -7.54
C ALA A 74 0.56 10.20 -8.07
N ALA A 75 0.10 9.94 -9.30
CA ALA A 75 -1.01 10.67 -9.93
C ALA A 75 -2.42 10.21 -9.48
N ARG A 76 -2.50 9.19 -8.62
CA ARG A 76 -3.72 8.46 -8.23
C ARG A 76 -3.83 8.29 -6.71
N ILE A 77 -3.11 9.12 -5.96
CA ILE A 77 -3.30 9.27 -4.52
C ILE A 77 -4.29 10.42 -4.31
N LEU A 78 -5.42 10.10 -3.70
CA LEU A 78 -6.48 11.06 -3.41
C LEU A 78 -6.23 11.72 -2.05
N PRO A 79 -6.29 13.06 -1.96
CA PRO A 79 -6.20 13.76 -0.69
C PRO A 79 -7.42 13.48 0.18
N PHE A 80 -7.28 13.72 1.48
CA PHE A 80 -8.38 13.69 2.42
C PHE A 80 -8.87 15.12 2.68
N ASP A 81 -9.92 15.52 1.97
CA ASP A 81 -10.57 16.82 2.12
C ASP A 81 -12.08 16.73 1.83
N LEU A 82 -12.76 17.89 1.92
CA LEU A 82 -14.18 18.06 1.59
C LEU A 82 -14.36 18.84 0.27
N ALA A 83 -13.32 18.90 -0.57
CA ALA A 83 -13.31 19.73 -1.78
C ALA A 83 -14.45 19.37 -2.75
#